data_AF-A0A3C1SGL7-F1
#
_entry.id   AF-A0A3C1SGL7-F1
#
_cell.length_a   1.000
_cell.length_b   1.000
_cell.length_c   1.000
_cell.angle_alpha   90.00
_cell.angle_beta   90.00
_cell.angle_gamma   90.00
#
_symmetry.space_group_name_H-M   'P 1'
#
loop_
_entity.id
_entity.type
_entity.pdbx_description
1 polymer ?
#
loop_
_entity_poly.entity_id
_entity_poly.type
_entity_poly.pdbx_seq_one_letter_code
_entity_poly.pdbx_strand_id
1 'polypeptide(L)'
;MYISRIAESRLKNISESGKIAIILGARQVGKTTLAEHVLKGQQAVFLNFDIETDKQRFLAASHLPPDDAVRSFGNPQFIVIDEAQRIPETGRIVKGWYDSKIQSEIILLGVFKQGCSILQLTFFKIPPIMN
;
A
#
# COMPACT_ATOMS: atom_id res chain seq x y z
N MET A 1 14.33 18.02 9.13
CA MET A 1 13.40 18.93 8.45
C MET A 1 12.73 18.16 7.33
N TYR A 2 11.40 18.07 7.31
CA TYR A 2 10.66 17.38 6.25
C TYR A 2 10.39 18.35 5.10
N ILE A 3 10.60 17.92 3.86
CA ILE A 3 10.41 18.75 2.67
C ILE A 3 9.07 18.38 2.04
N SER A 4 8.16 19.35 1.94
CA SER A 4 6.83 19.18 1.33
C SER A 4 6.95 18.69 -0.12
N ARG A 5 6.16 17.66 -0.46
CA ARG A 5 6.17 16.99 -1.76
C ARG A 5 4.83 17.14 -2.45
N ILE A 6 4.85 17.32 -3.78
CA ILE A 6 3.64 17.32 -4.63
C ILE A 6 2.82 16.02 -4.44
N ALA A 7 3.50 14.91 -4.14
CA ALA A 7 2.87 13.62 -3.88
C ALA A 7 1.99 13.60 -2.61
N GLU A 8 2.19 14.51 -1.64
CA GLU A 8 1.40 14.56 -0.40
C GLU A 8 -0.05 14.93 -0.67
N SER A 9 -0.28 16.01 -1.42
CA SER A 9 -1.64 16.46 -1.73
C SER A 9 -2.42 15.39 -2.47
N ARG A 10 -1.74 14.59 -3.31
CA ARG A 10 -2.37 13.47 -3.98
C ARG A 10 -2.64 12.32 -3.02
N LEU A 11 -1.68 11.93 -2.17
CA LEU A 11 -1.84 10.83 -1.22
C LEU A 11 -2.92 11.13 -0.16
N LYS A 12 -3.07 12.39 0.27
CA LYS A 12 -4.16 12.82 1.19
C LYS A 12 -5.55 12.59 0.60
N ASN A 13 -5.70 12.62 -0.72
CA ASN A 13 -6.99 12.44 -1.39
C ASN A 13 -7.31 10.96 -1.68
N ILE A 14 -6.50 10.01 -1.20
CA ILE A 14 -6.76 8.58 -1.41
C ILE A 14 -8.12 8.18 -0.81
N SER A 15 -8.45 8.75 0.34
CA SER A 15 -9.66 8.46 1.13
C SER A 15 -10.97 8.79 0.48
N GLU A 16 -10.94 9.68 -0.51
CA GLU A 16 -12.13 10.05 -1.27
C GLU A 16 -12.32 9.13 -2.49
N SER A 17 -11.30 8.34 -2.85
CA SER A 17 -11.25 7.69 -4.16
C SER A 17 -11.72 6.23 -4.15
N GLY A 18 -11.66 5.55 -3.00
CA GLY A 18 -11.91 4.10 -2.92
C GLY A 18 -11.05 3.33 -3.92
N LYS A 19 -9.76 3.69 -4.03
CA LYS A 19 -8.78 3.11 -4.95
C LYS A 19 -7.57 2.61 -4.17
N ILE A 20 -6.80 1.74 -4.80
CA ILE A 20 -5.47 1.38 -4.32
C ILE A 20 -4.49 2.44 -4.82
N ALA A 21 -3.69 3.00 -3.92
CA ALA A 21 -2.59 3.87 -4.31
C ALA A 21 -1.29 3.08 -4.41
N ILE A 22 -0.49 3.41 -5.43
CA ILE A 22 0.85 2.87 -5.59
C ILE A 22 1.84 4.02 -5.60
N ILE A 23 2.79 3.99 -4.67
CA ILE A 23 3.91 4.92 -4.59
C ILE A 23 5.16 4.22 -5.11
N LEU A 24 5.61 4.65 -6.28
CA LEU A 24 6.81 4.14 -6.93
C LEU A 24 7.94 5.17 -6.85
N GLY A 25 9.17 4.70 -6.70
CA GLY A 25 10.36 5.56 -6.79
C GLY A 25 11.64 4.80 -6.49
N ALA A 26 12.80 5.42 -6.69
CA ALA A 26 14.08 4.79 -6.40
C ALA A 26 14.22 4.38 -4.91
N ARG A 27 15.27 3.62 -4.58
CA ARG A 27 15.63 3.36 -3.17
C ARG A 27 16.00 4.68 -2.50
N GLN A 28 15.73 4.79 -1.19
CA GLN A 28 16.12 5.93 -0.35
C GLN A 28 15.51 7.31 -0.71
N VAL A 29 14.48 7.36 -1.55
CA VAL A 29 13.77 8.63 -1.85
C VAL A 29 12.74 9.03 -0.79
N GLY A 30 12.57 8.24 0.29
CA GLY A 30 11.64 8.53 1.39
C GLY A 30 10.18 8.19 1.10
N LYS A 31 9.90 7.04 0.46
CA LYS A 31 8.53 6.53 0.24
C LYS A 31 7.80 6.29 1.56
N THR A 32 8.42 5.52 2.45
CA THR A 32 7.92 5.18 3.78
C THR A 32 7.71 6.45 4.60
N THR A 33 8.69 7.35 4.64
CA THR A 33 8.61 8.64 5.33
C THR A 33 7.46 9.51 4.83
N LEU A 34 7.20 9.53 3.52
CA LEU A 34 6.05 10.24 2.95
C LEU A 34 4.72 9.63 3.43
N ALA A 35 4.59 8.30 3.39
CA ALA A 35 3.38 7.61 3.85
C ALA A 35 3.15 7.84 5.36
N GLU A 36 4.17 7.67 6.19
CA GLU A 36 4.12 7.95 7.63
C GLU A 36 3.73 9.40 7.93
N HIS A 37 4.29 10.36 7.17
CA HIS A 37 3.98 11.77 7.34
C HIS A 37 2.51 12.09 7.01
N VAL A 38 2.01 11.56 5.89
CA VAL A 38 0.63 11.81 5.43
C VAL A 38 -0.40 11.10 6.32
N LEU A 39 -0.08 9.90 6.79
CA LEU A 39 -0.96 9.10 7.63
C LEU A 39 -0.79 9.38 9.14
N LYS A 40 -0.01 10.39 9.51
CA LYS A 40 0.21 10.75 10.91
C LYS A 40 -1.13 11.07 11.58
N GLY A 41 -1.43 10.35 12.67
CA GLY A 41 -2.68 10.51 13.43
C GLY A 41 -3.85 9.68 12.89
N GLN A 42 -3.64 8.89 11.82
CA GLN A 42 -4.64 7.97 11.28
C GLN A 42 -4.34 6.53 11.73
N GLN A 43 -5.36 5.66 11.76
CA GLN A 43 -5.17 4.25 12.11
C GLN A 43 -4.57 3.51 10.92
N ALA A 44 -3.24 3.37 10.90
CA ALA A 44 -2.52 2.72 9.81
C ALA A 44 -1.70 1.51 10.32
N VAL A 45 -1.69 0.43 9.54
CA VAL A 45 -0.75 -0.67 9.70
C VAL A 45 0.31 -0.58 8.60
N PHE A 46 1.57 -0.76 8.97
CA PHE A 46 2.70 -0.82 8.04
C PHE A 46 3.25 -2.24 8.04
N LEU A 47 3.37 -2.83 6.85
CA LEU A 47 3.95 -4.16 6.63
C LEU A 47 5.14 -3.99 5.69
N ASN A 48 6.34 -4.29 6.16
CA ASN A 48 7.55 -4.18 5.35
C ASN A 48 7.99 -5.56 4.86
N PHE A 49 7.95 -5.81 3.55
CA PHE A 49 8.36 -7.11 3.00
C PHE A 49 9.87 -7.34 2.91
N ASP A 50 10.71 -6.46 3.45
CA ASP A 50 12.08 -6.83 3.82
C ASP A 50 12.13 -7.51 5.21
N ILE A 51 11.07 -7.42 6.03
CA ILE A 51 10.93 -8.05 7.34
C ILE A 51 10.14 -9.36 7.23
N GLU A 52 10.73 -10.48 7.64
CA GLU A 52 10.12 -11.80 7.44
C GLU A 52 8.80 -11.98 8.21
N THR A 53 8.71 -11.47 9.44
CA THR A 53 7.48 -11.52 10.24
C THR A 53 6.31 -10.81 9.57
N ASP A 54 6.57 -9.68 8.89
CA ASP A 54 5.53 -8.91 8.20
C ASP A 54 5.07 -9.63 6.94
N LYS A 55 5.98 -10.29 6.21
CA LYS A 55 5.61 -11.18 5.10
C LYS A 55 4.70 -12.30 5.59
N GLN A 56 5.10 -13.00 6.64
CA GLN A 56 4.31 -14.12 7.18
C GLN A 56 2.95 -13.64 7.69
N ARG A 57 2.91 -12.48 8.35
CA ARG A 57 1.66 -11.85 8.79
C ARG A 57 0.72 -11.54 7.62
N PHE A 58 1.26 -10.95 6.54
CA PHE A 58 0.49 -10.68 5.32
C PHE A 58 -0.01 -11.96 4.64
N LEU A 59 0.87 -12.96 4.48
CA LEU A 59 0.52 -14.22 3.84
C LEU A 59 -0.52 -14.99 4.67
N ALA A 60 -0.40 -15.02 5.99
CA ALA A 60 -1.42 -15.61 6.86
C ALA A 60 -2.78 -14.93 6.67
N ALA A 61 -2.81 -13.59 6.68
CA ALA A 61 -4.04 -12.83 6.43
C ALA A 61 -4.61 -13.08 5.02
N SER A 62 -3.76 -13.32 4.02
CA SER A 62 -4.20 -13.59 2.63
C SER A 62 -4.98 -14.90 2.47
N HIS A 63 -4.89 -15.83 3.43
CA HIS A 63 -5.66 -17.07 3.47
C HIS A 63 -7.01 -16.93 4.19
N LEU A 64 -7.29 -15.76 4.77
CA LEU A 64 -8.55 -15.46 5.44
C LEU A 64 -9.54 -14.80 4.46
N PRO A 65 -10.86 -14.84 4.77
CA PRO A 65 -11.82 -13.95 4.13
C PRO A 65 -11.36 -12.48 4.24
N PRO A 66 -11.60 -11.63 3.22
CA PRO A 66 -11.05 -10.27 3.17
C PRO A 66 -11.34 -9.40 4.41
N ASP A 67 -12.55 -9.44 4.96
CA ASP A 67 -12.88 -8.69 6.17
C ASP A 67 -12.14 -9.23 7.41
N ASP A 68 -11.94 -10.54 7.49
CA ASP A 68 -11.20 -11.17 8.58
C ASP A 68 -9.70 -10.91 8.45
N ALA A 69 -9.17 -10.81 7.23
CA ALA A 69 -7.81 -10.36 6.97
C ALA A 69 -7.59 -8.94 7.54
N VAL A 70 -8.50 -8.02 7.27
CA VAL A 70 -8.47 -6.65 7.82
C VAL A 70 -8.58 -6.65 9.35
N ARG A 71 -9.49 -7.46 9.91
CA ARG A 71 -9.62 -7.62 11.37
C ARG A 71 -8.35 -8.15 12.02
N SER A 72 -7.64 -9.07 11.37
CA SER A 72 -6.36 -9.61 11.86
C SER A 72 -5.26 -8.54 11.97
N PHE A 73 -5.41 -7.42 11.24
CA PHE A 73 -4.55 -6.25 11.35
C PHE A 73 -5.03 -5.22 12.39
N GLY A 74 -6.18 -5.45 13.03
CA GLY A 74 -6.78 -4.55 14.02
C GLY A 74 -7.75 -3.53 13.44
N ASN A 75 -8.40 -3.83 12.30
CA ASN A 75 -9.30 -2.91 11.58
C ASN A 75 -8.69 -1.53 11.27
N PRO A 76 -7.48 -1.48 10.67
CA PRO A 76 -6.88 -0.21 10.32
C PRO A 76 -7.70 0.51 9.24
N GLN A 77 -7.65 1.84 9.23
CA GLN A 77 -8.12 2.64 8.11
C GLN A 77 -7.20 2.48 6.89
N PHE A 78 -5.89 2.31 7.11
CA PHE A 78 -4.89 2.18 6.06
C PHE A 78 -4.02 0.94 6.23
N ILE A 79 -3.80 0.21 5.15
CA ILE A 79 -2.83 -0.88 5.06
C ILE A 79 -1.73 -0.43 4.10
N VAL A 80 -0.54 -0.15 4.65
CA VAL A 80 0.64 0.23 3.88
C VAL A 80 1.55 -0.99 3.74
N ILE A 81 1.86 -1.36 2.50
CA ILE A 81 2.75 -2.47 2.18
C ILE A 81 4.01 -1.91 1.54
N ASP A 82 5.15 -2.02 2.24
CA ASP A 82 6.45 -1.58 1.75
C ASP A 82 7.20 -2.69 1.02
N GLU A 83 7.95 -2.29 -0.01
CA GLU A 83 8.67 -3.17 -0.92
C GLU A 83 7.75 -4.28 -1.49
N ALA A 84 6.52 -3.91 -1.89
CA ALA A 84 5.46 -4.83 -2.32
C ALA A 84 5.88 -5.81 -3.42
N GLN A 85 6.87 -5.46 -4.26
CA GLN A 85 7.41 -6.34 -5.29
C GLN A 85 8.17 -7.56 -4.75
N ARG A 86 8.46 -7.62 -3.44
CA ARG A 86 9.12 -8.76 -2.80
C ARG A 86 8.24 -10.01 -2.76
N ILE A 87 6.92 -9.83 -2.74
CA ILE A 87 5.94 -10.92 -2.84
C ILE A 87 5.20 -10.73 -4.16
N PRO A 88 5.47 -11.56 -5.18
CA PRO A 88 4.83 -11.43 -6.50
C PRO A 88 3.29 -11.47 -6.44
N GLU A 89 2.73 -12.23 -5.50
CA GLU A 89 1.28 -12.41 -5.35
C GLU A 89 0.54 -11.22 -4.74
N THR A 90 1.26 -10.19 -4.27
CA THR A 90 0.68 -9.03 -3.57
C THR A 90 -0.42 -8.38 -4.40
N GLY A 91 -0.20 -8.19 -5.70
CA GLY A 91 -1.19 -7.58 -6.59
C GLY A 91 -2.49 -8.36 -6.66
N ARG A 92 -2.42 -9.70 -6.75
CA ARG A 92 -3.60 -10.58 -6.82
C ARG A 92 -4.38 -10.56 -5.50
N ILE A 93 -3.67 -10.63 -4.37
CA ILE A 93 -4.28 -10.63 -3.03
C ILE A 93 -5.00 -9.30 -2.78
N VAL A 94 -4.30 -8.19 -3.01
CA VAL A 94 -4.83 -6.83 -2.83
C VAL A 94 -6.01 -6.56 -3.76
N LYS A 95 -6.01 -7.10 -4.99
CA LYS A 95 -7.17 -7.06 -5.88
C LYS A 95 -8.38 -7.78 -5.26
N GLY A 96 -8.19 -8.98 -4.70
CA GLY A 96 -9.27 -9.72 -4.05
C GLY A 96 -9.90 -8.94 -2.90
N TRP A 97 -9.08 -8.30 -2.07
CA TRP A 97 -9.56 -7.43 -0.99
C TRP A 97 -10.31 -6.21 -1.53
N TYR A 98 -9.78 -5.59 -2.59
CA TYR A 98 -10.42 -4.45 -3.26
C TYR A 98 -11.79 -4.79 -3.84
N ASP A 99 -11.89 -5.87 -4.60
CA ASP A 99 -13.14 -6.31 -5.23
C ASP A 99 -14.20 -6.65 -4.18
N SER A 100 -13.77 -7.12 -3.00
CA SER A 100 -14.62 -7.42 -1.85
C SER A 100 -15.03 -6.18 -1.05
N LYS A 101 -14.55 -4.99 -1.45
CA LYS A 101 -14.88 -3.69 -0.83
C LYS A 101 -14.57 -3.64 0.67
N ILE A 102 -13.40 -4.13 1.05
CA ILE A 102 -12.93 -3.97 2.43
C ILE A 102 -12.91 -2.49 2.84
N GLN A 103 -13.10 -2.22 4.12
CA GLN A 103 -13.16 -0.85 4.63
C GLN A 103 -11.82 -0.12 4.61
N SER A 104 -10.71 -0.87 4.67
CA SER A 104 -9.37 -0.29 4.69
C SER A 104 -8.90 0.11 3.29
N GLU A 105 -8.22 1.24 3.23
CA GLU A 105 -7.51 1.68 2.03
C GLU A 105 -6.12 1.06 1.97
N ILE A 106 -5.68 0.70 0.76
CA ILE A 106 -4.40 0.01 0.57
C ILE A 106 -3.42 0.93 -0.18
N ILE A 107 -2.22 1.06 0.37
CA ILE A 107 -1.11 1.80 -0.22
C ILE A 107 0.06 0.84 -0.44
N LEU A 108 0.47 0.67 -1.70
CA LEU A 108 1.63 -0.14 -2.06
C LEU A 108 2.83 0.76 -2.31
N LEU A 109 3.94 0.52 -1.63
CA LEU A 109 5.22 1.16 -1.88
C LEU A 109 6.12 0.19 -2.64
N GLY A 110 6.78 0.67 -3.68
CA GLY A 110 7.66 -0.17 -4.48
C GLY A 110 8.79 0.59 -5.16
N VAL A 111 9.78 -0.17 -5.64
CA VAL A 111 10.89 0.37 -6.41
C VAL A 111 10.59 0.26 -7.90
N PHE A 112 10.67 1.38 -8.62
CA PHE A 112 10.59 1.37 -10.07
C PHE A 112 11.97 1.09 -10.66
N LYS A 113 12.13 -0.03 -11.36
CA LYS A 113 13.38 -0.39 -12.05
C LYS A 113 13.38 0.19 -13.46
N GLN A 114 13.73 1.48 -13.58
CA GLN A 114 14.64 2.07 -14.59
C GLN A 114 14.56 3.62 -14.56
N GLY A 115 15.72 4.28 -14.51
CA GLY A 115 15.93 5.69 -14.87
C GLY A 115 15.24 6.80 -14.05
N CYS A 116 14.48 6.49 -13.00
CA CYS A 116 13.64 7.49 -12.31
C CYS A 116 14.10 7.75 -10.86
N SER A 117 14.61 8.96 -10.59
CA SER A 117 14.92 9.47 -9.24
C SER A 117 13.70 10.02 -8.50
N ILE A 118 12.53 10.00 -9.14
CA ILE A 118 11.32 10.75 -8.74
C ILE A 118 10.28 9.80 -8.15
N LEU A 119 9.53 10.29 -7.17
CA LEU A 119 8.35 9.62 -6.65
C LEU A 119 7.16 9.78 -7.61
N GLN A 120 6.64 8.67 -8.10
CA GLN A 120 5.43 8.62 -8.90
C GLN A 120 4.31 7.98 -8.09
N LEU A 121 3.24 8.75 -7.85
CA LEU A 121 2.00 8.25 -7.27
C LEU A 121 1.03 7.95 -8.41
N THR A 122 0.56 6.71 -8.49
CA THR A 122 -0.46 6.29 -9.45
C THR A 122 -1.63 5.66 -8.69
N PHE A 123 -2.85 6.08 -9.00
CA PHE A 123 -4.06 5.46 -8.50
C PHE A 123 -4.56 4.47 -9.54
N PHE A 124 -4.70 3.20 -9.14
CA PHE A 124 -5.30 2.20 -10.00
C PHE A 124 -6.71 1.89 -9.52
N LYS A 125 -7.64 1.84 -10.47
CA LYS A 125 -8.78 0.93 -10.39
C LYS A 125 -8.30 -0.33 -11.09
N ILE A 126 -8.05 -1.42 -10.36
CA ILE A 126 -7.49 -2.62 -10.98
C ILE A 126 -8.51 -3.13 -12.00
N PRO A 127 -8.18 -3.17 -13.31
CA PRO A 127 -9.09 -3.71 -14.30
C PRO A 127 -9.35 -5.20 -14.00
N PRO A 128 -10.50 -5.76 -14.41
CA PRO A 128 -10.73 -7.19 -14.30
C PRO A 128 -9.59 -7.93 -15.00
N ILE A 129 -9.01 -8.93 -14.31
CA ILE A 129 -8.06 -9.84 -14.94
C ILE A 129 -8.93 -10.68 -15.88
N MET A 130 -8.85 -10.44 -17.19
CA MET A 130 -9.43 -11.34 -18.17
C MET A 130 -8.56 -12.59 -18.17
N ASN A 131 -9.11 -13.71 -17.69
CA ASN A 131 -8.58 -15.04 -17.94
C ASN A 131 -8.79 -15.41 -19.41
#